data_AF-A0A6I8Q5Z3-F1
#
_entry.id   AF-A0A6I8Q5Z3-F1
#
_cell.length_a   1.000
_cell.length_b   1.000
_cell.length_c   1.000
_cell.angle_alpha   90.00
_cell.angle_beta   90.00
_cell.angle_gamma   90.00
#
_symmetry.space_group_name_H-M   'P 1'
#
loop_
_entity.id
_entity.type
_entity.pdbx_description
1 polymer ?
#
loop_
_entity_poly.entity_id
_entity_poly.type
_entity_poly.pdbx_seq_one_letter_code
_entity_poly.pdbx_strand_id
1 'polypeptide(L)' 'MAKRTKKVGIVGKYWTWYGASLRKMVKKIEINQHAKYTCSFCGKTKMKRKAIGILHENCSWRSLDLQHHLRSQSNLPSED' A
#
# COMPACT_ATOMS: atom_id res chain seq x y z
N MET A 1 -20.24 7.48 -3.85
CA MET A 1 -19.75 7.04 -2.52
C MET A 1 -19.20 8.26 -1.79
N ALA A 2 -19.80 8.69 -0.67
CA ALA A 2 -19.33 9.87 0.07
C ALA A 2 -18.04 9.55 0.86
N LYS A 3 -17.11 10.51 0.93
CA LYS A 3 -15.86 10.36 1.67
C LYS A 3 -16.14 10.37 3.18
N ARG A 4 -16.01 9.21 3.84
CA ARG A 4 -16.32 9.03 5.26
C ARG A 4 -15.39 9.80 6.22
N THR A 5 -14.13 10.02 5.86
CA THR A 5 -13.14 10.66 6.74
C THR A 5 -12.38 11.77 6.03
N LYS A 6 -12.22 12.93 6.68
CA LYS A 6 -11.45 14.06 6.13
C LYS A 6 -9.94 13.77 6.09
N LYS A 7 -9.35 13.31 7.21
CA LYS A 7 -7.89 13.17 7.40
C LYS A 7 -7.39 11.73 7.60
N VAL A 8 -8.10 10.92 8.40
CA VAL A 8 -7.57 9.68 8.97
C VAL A 8 -7.47 8.53 7.95
N GLY A 9 -8.49 8.34 7.10
CA GLY A 9 -8.48 7.27 6.09
C GLY A 9 -8.50 5.88 6.70
N ILE A 10 -7.69 4.96 6.15
CA ILE A 10 -7.64 3.53 6.52
C ILE A 10 -7.32 3.28 8.01
N VAL A 11 -6.57 4.19 8.63
CA VAL A 11 -6.17 4.13 10.06
C VAL A 11 -7.35 4.46 11.00
N GLY A 12 -8.54 4.75 10.47
CA GLY A 12 -9.74 4.98 11.25
C GLY A 12 -10.17 3.80 12.12
N LYS A 13 -9.72 2.58 11.79
CA LYS A 13 -9.97 1.36 12.59
C LYS A 13 -9.38 1.41 14.00
N TYR A 14 -8.35 2.23 14.23
CA TYR A 14 -7.68 2.38 15.53
C TYR A 14 -8.32 3.45 16.42
N TRP A 15 -9.38 4.11 15.96
CA TRP A 15 -10.09 5.15 16.72
C TRP A 15 -9.14 6.21 17.29
N THR A 16 -9.21 6.52 18.59
CA THR A 16 -8.41 7.52 19.29
C THR A 16 -7.07 7.00 19.83
N TRP A 17 -6.80 5.70 19.71
CA TRP A 17 -5.64 5.06 20.34
C TRP A 17 -4.31 5.43 19.65
N TYR A 18 -3.20 5.23 20.38
CA TYR A 18 -1.82 5.37 19.93
C TYR A 18 -1.36 6.79 19.53
N GLY A 19 -2.21 7.81 19.64
CA GLY A 19 -1.84 9.19 19.35
C GLY A 19 -1.68 9.48 17.85
N ALA A 20 -1.49 10.76 17.49
CA ALA A 20 -1.53 11.19 16.09
C ALA A 20 -0.26 10.86 15.31
N SER A 21 0.92 10.92 15.95
CA SER A 21 2.22 10.66 15.32
C SER A 21 2.35 9.22 14.81
N LEU A 22 2.04 8.24 15.67
CA LEU A 22 2.09 6.81 15.31
C LEU A 22 1.10 6.50 14.17
N ARG A 23 -0.11 7.06 14.23
CA ARG A 23 -1.13 6.86 13.18
C ARG A 23 -0.71 7.43 11.83
N LYS A 24 0.03 8.55 11.78
CA LYS A 24 0.57 9.09 10.52
C LYS A 24 1.60 8.16 9.88
N MET A 25 2.48 7.56 10.67
CA MET A 25 3.49 6.61 10.17
C MET A 25 2.83 5.32 9.66
N VAL A 26 1.92 4.74 10.45
CA VAL A 26 1.20 3.51 10.08
C VAL A 26 0.37 3.72 8.82
N LYS A 27 -0.24 4.89 8.63
CA LYS A 27 -1.02 5.22 7.42
C LYS A 27 -0.22 4.98 6.14
N LYS A 28 1.04 5.42 6.09
CA LYS A 28 1.92 5.26 4.92
C LYS A 28 2.19 3.77 4.63
N ILE A 29 2.45 3.00 5.68
CA ILE A 29 2.75 1.56 5.57
C ILE A 29 1.50 0.78 5.13
N GLU A 30 0.34 1.06 5.72
CA GLU A 30 -0.91 0.36 5.39
C GLU A 30 -1.41 0.67 3.97
N ILE A 31 -1.21 1.89 3.48
CA ILE A 31 -1.54 2.24 2.09
C ILE A 31 -0.68 1.42 1.14
N ASN A 32 0.63 1.36 1.37
CA ASN A 32 1.55 0.59 0.52
C ASN A 32 1.26 -0.92 0.57
N GLN A 33 0.79 -1.44 1.70
CA GLN A 33 0.42 -2.84 1.85
C GLN A 33 -0.87 -3.20 1.11
N HIS A 34 -1.90 -2.35 1.17
CA HIS A 34 -3.19 -2.59 0.50
C HIS A 34 -3.24 -2.09 -0.94
N ALA A 35 -2.19 -1.44 -1.42
CA ALA A 35 -2.06 -1.02 -2.81
C ALA A 35 -2.08 -2.23 -3.75
N LYS A 36 -2.77 -2.06 -4.88
CA LYS A 36 -2.68 -2.99 -6.01
C LYS A 36 -1.57 -2.50 -6.93
N TYR A 37 -0.66 -3.40 -7.27
CA TYR A 37 0.42 -3.06 -8.19
C TYR A 37 0.11 -3.53 -9.62
N THR A 38 0.68 -2.83 -10.59
CA THR A 38 0.72 -3.25 -12.00
C THR A 38 1.79 -4.31 -12.18
N CYS A 39 1.43 -5.45 -12.76
CA CYS A 39 2.43 -6.42 -13.22
C CYS A 39 3.15 -5.89 -14.47
N SER A 40 4.49 -5.88 -14.45
CA SER A 40 5.34 -5.50 -15.59
C SER A 40 5.21 -6.46 -16.78
N PHE A 41 4.88 -7.73 -16.53
CA PHE A 41 4.77 -8.75 -17.58
C PHE A 41 3.41 -8.74 -18.27
N CYS A 42 2.31 -8.70 -17.50
CA CYS A 42 0.96 -8.84 -18.06
C CYS A 42 0.19 -7.51 -18.15
N GLY A 43 0.74 -6.42 -17.62
CA GLY A 43 0.12 -5.09 -17.61
C GLY A 43 -1.12 -4.95 -16.70
N LYS A 44 -1.56 -6.02 -16.04
CA LYS A 44 -2.79 -6.01 -15.22
C LYS A 44 -2.49 -5.49 -13.81
N THR A 45 -3.38 -4.63 -13.29
CA THR A 45 -3.36 -4.09 -11.92
C THR A 45 -4.02 -5.06 -10.93
N LYS A 46 -3.52 -6.28 -10.81
CA LYS A 46 -4.13 -7.32 -9.96
C LYS A 46 -3.21 -7.75 -8.80
N MET A 47 -1.95 -7.27 -8.76
CA MET A 47 -0.94 -7.73 -7.82
C MET A 47 -1.35 -7.34 -6.41
N LYS A 48 -1.46 -8.31 -5.50
CA LYS A 48 -1.75 -8.06 -4.08
C LYS A 48 -0.73 -8.77 -3.21
N ARG A 49 -0.39 -8.16 -2.07
CA ARG A 49 0.53 -8.75 -1.10
C ARG A 49 -0.16 -9.91 -0.37
N LYS A 50 0.42 -11.11 -0.42
CA LYS A 50 -0.08 -12.29 0.31
C LYS A 50 0.66 -12.48 1.63
N ALA A 51 1.98 -12.28 1.63
CA ALA A 51 2.83 -12.35 2.81
C ALA A 51 3.95 -11.31 2.73
N ILE A 52 4.79 -11.21 3.77
CA ILE A 52 5.99 -10.38 3.73
C ILE A 52 6.89 -10.87 2.58
N GLY A 53 7.28 -9.97 1.67
CA GLY A 53 8.11 -10.32 0.50
C GLY A 53 7.40 -11.05 -0.64
N ILE A 54 6.16 -11.52 -0.45
CA ILE A 54 5.42 -12.29 -1.47
C ILE A 54 4.23 -11.48 -1.99
N LEU A 55 4.30 -11.13 -3.26
CA LEU A 55 3.22 -10.58 -4.07
C LEU A 55 2.61 -11.73 -4.88
N HIS A 56 1.29 -11.89 -4.85
CA HIS A 56 0.63 -13.06 -5.46
C HIS A 56 -0.52 -12.65 -6.37
N GLU A 57 -0.48 -13.19 -7.58
CA GLU A 57 -1.59 -13.20 -8.53
C GLU A 57 -1.33 -14.27 -9.61
N ASN A 58 -2.40 -14.80 -10.20
CA ASN A 58 -2.40 -15.97 -11.10
C ASN A 58 -1.75 -15.73 -12.48
N CYS A 59 -0.81 -14.80 -12.62
CA CYS A 59 0.05 -14.76 -13.78
C CYS A 59 1.22 -15.70 -13.49
N SER A 60 1.38 -16.74 -14.33
CA SER A 60 2.46 -17.71 -14.19
C SER A 60 3.81 -17.00 -14.04
N TRP A 61 4.68 -17.54 -13.19
CA TRP A 61 5.97 -17.03 -12.69
C TRP A 61 5.93 -16.40 -11.29
N ARG A 62 6.50 -17.16 -10.34
CA ARG A 62 6.80 -16.77 -8.96
C ARG A 62 8.31 -16.61 -8.83
N SER A 63 8.83 -15.41 -9.00
CA SER A 63 10.03 -14.96 -8.30
C SER A 63 10.35 -13.52 -8.62
N LEU A 64 10.66 -12.79 -7.55
CA LEU A 64 11.35 -11.51 -7.43
C LEU A 64 10.94 -10.38 -8.37
N ASP A 65 10.53 -9.27 -7.76
CA ASP A 65 11.27 -8.04 -8.02
C ASP A 65 11.34 -7.18 -6.76
N LEU A 66 12.55 -7.10 -6.19
CA LEU A 66 12.95 -6.08 -5.22
C LEU A 66 12.79 -4.65 -5.79
N GLN A 67 12.60 -4.51 -7.11
CA GLN A 67 12.50 -3.24 -7.82
C GLN A 67 11.33 -2.34 -7.36
N HIS A 68 10.22 -2.91 -6.90
CA HIS A 68 9.03 -2.12 -6.55
C HIS A 68 9.13 -1.40 -5.20
N HIS A 69 10.00 -1.83 -4.28
CA HIS A 69 10.14 -1.13 -3.00
C HIS A 69 10.86 0.22 -3.18
N LEU A 70 11.89 0.27 -4.03
CA LEU A 70 12.63 1.50 -4.38
C LEU A 70 11.75 2.52 -5.13
N ARG A 71 10.83 2.07 -5.99
CA ARG A 71 9.91 2.97 -6.72
C ARG A 71 8.76 3.53 -5.86
N SER A 72 8.48 2.91 -4.71
CA SER A 72 7.46 3.38 -3.77
C SER A 72 7.94 4.54 -2.87
N GLN A 73 9.25 4.69 -2.68
CA GLN A 73 9.81 5.81 -1.90
C GLN A 73 9.82 7.14 -2.68
N SER A 74 9.85 7.09 -4.02
CA SER A 74 9.84 8.29 -4.87
C SER A 74 8.45 8.83 -5.23
N ASN A 75 7.37 8.12 -4.89
CA ASN A 75 5.98 8.50 -5.21
C ASN A 75 5.12 8.78 -3.98
N LEU A 76 5.74 9.16 -2.85
CA LEU A 76 5.00 9.78 -1.76
C LEU A 76 4.52 11.16 -2.24
N PRO A 77 3.20 11.43 -2.33
CA PRO A 77 2.73 12.77 -2.61
C PRO A 77 3.24 13.68 -1.49
N SER A 78 3.91 14.76 -1.88
CA SER A 78 4.16 15.91 -1.03
C SER A 78 2.82 16.36 -0.44
N GLU A 79 2.71 16.35 0.88
CA GLU A 79 1.58 16.95 1.58
C GLU A 79 1.76 18.47 1.49
N ASP A 80 1.03 19.12 0.57
CA ASP A 80 0.50 20.48 0.77
C ASP A 80 -0.82 20.40 1.56
#